data_AF-A0A1R2B8K7-F1
#
_entry.id   AF-A0A1R2B8K7-F1
#
_cell.length_a   1.000
_cell.length_b   1.000
_cell.length_c   1.000
_cell.angle_alpha   90.00
_cell.angle_beta   90.00
_cell.angle_gamma   90.00
#
_symmetry.space_group_name_H-M   'P 1'
#
loop_
_entity.id
_entity.type
_entity.pdbx_description
1 polymer ?
#
loop_
_entity_poly.entity_id
_entity_poly.type
_entity_poly.pdbx_seq_one_letter_code
_entity_poly.pdbx_strand_id
1 'polypeptide(L)'
;MSKYRTFTDLGTTRSTLATRRQRIQSLDISKPPNREIFPPWLKERKDFQDTLKEYDAIDHLDICAICLKQASYRTAVEIKALERWSRKCYFFKGIGKNTKASICDRLKTKIFTQGETLIPKGTFAENLFFIVKGRVIYEKKTVKMEIGPFNLVGEKALMRSKEVTSSIYAKTHVECVYLTKYDFDILAFKNRLKEQFSFKEKLKQIKCFSNLKISKIEQLCSSIIIVQYSSGEVIFDVNQPSSFLYYIKKGSVIVDLLVTMTKRNNWPSGKKMWETLLTEEKYTRTIKNFKSGEMFGERELVLNTLRETKAVAKDDKTVVYMFNKDDLYEILNTKEIESLLELNDKNLASPEVAKKLKGQVIDFKMKFSALMEASDITRVKKGRALWDESISLKKDKYAKELIFRHTKDMSLVLKDRTFSVTASPRRTLSNYYSVKNN
;
A
#
# COMPACT_ATOMS: atom_id res chain seq x y z
N MET A 1 -4.23 100.55 -0.46
CA MET A 1 -4.01 99.61 -1.58
C MET A 1 -4.46 98.23 -1.11
N SER A 2 -5.62 97.76 -1.56
CA SER A 2 -5.77 96.76 -2.65
C SER A 2 -5.51 95.33 -2.14
N LYS A 3 -6.38 94.33 -2.27
CA LYS A 3 -7.59 94.13 -3.09
C LYS A 3 -8.31 92.88 -2.57
N TYR A 4 -9.62 92.88 -2.74
CA TYR A 4 -10.53 91.73 -2.77
C TYR A 4 -9.95 90.49 -3.48
N ARG A 5 -10.39 89.29 -3.06
CA ARG A 5 -11.00 88.29 -3.97
C ARG A 5 -11.78 87.21 -3.22
N THR A 6 -13.05 87.09 -3.62
CA THR A 6 -14.03 86.04 -3.35
C THR A 6 -14.02 84.98 -4.46
N PHE A 7 -14.78 83.91 -4.21
CA PHE A 7 -15.25 82.82 -5.10
C PHE A 7 -14.47 81.48 -5.08
N THR A 8 -15.05 80.55 -4.31
CA THR A 8 -15.43 79.17 -4.65
C THR A 8 -14.59 78.40 -5.67
N ASP A 9 -14.06 77.25 -5.27
CA ASP A 9 -14.47 75.96 -5.85
C ASP A 9 -13.97 74.76 -5.05
N LEU A 10 -14.79 73.71 -5.06
CA LEU A 10 -14.68 72.48 -4.27
C LEU A 10 -13.45 71.63 -4.62
N GLY A 11 -12.86 70.98 -3.61
CA GLY A 11 -11.85 69.95 -3.80
C GLY A 11 -11.49 69.16 -2.53
N THR A 12 -12.21 68.06 -2.30
CA THR A 12 -11.69 66.77 -1.76
C THR A 12 -10.84 66.79 -0.47
N THR A 13 -11.49 66.58 0.68
CA THR A 13 -10.84 66.11 1.91
C THR A 13 -10.40 64.65 1.78
N ARG A 14 -9.13 64.43 1.48
CA ARG A 14 -8.45 63.13 1.71
C ARG A 14 -8.16 62.99 3.20
N SER A 15 -8.90 62.14 3.92
CA SER A 15 -8.49 61.67 5.24
C SER A 15 -7.74 60.34 5.12
N THR A 16 -6.58 60.32 5.75
CA THR A 16 -5.58 59.26 5.79
C THR A 16 -5.98 58.17 6.79
N LEU A 17 -6.28 56.96 6.31
CA LEU A 17 -6.39 55.77 7.16
C LEU A 17 -5.10 54.95 7.08
N ALA A 18 -4.33 55.02 8.17
CA ALA A 18 -3.13 54.23 8.40
C ALA A 18 -3.44 52.72 8.37
N THR A 19 -2.72 51.99 7.52
CA THR A 19 -2.86 50.54 7.34
C THR A 19 -2.12 49.78 8.44
N ARG A 20 -2.85 49.32 9.46
CA ARG A 20 -2.35 48.37 10.45
C ARG A 20 -2.29 46.97 9.83
N ARG A 21 -1.16 46.60 9.25
CA ARG A 21 -0.88 45.22 8.82
C ARG A 21 -0.69 44.33 10.04
N GLN A 22 -1.77 43.71 10.52
CA GLN A 22 -1.66 42.58 11.44
C GLN A 22 -1.28 41.33 10.65
N ARG A 23 -0.18 40.73 11.08
CA ARG A 23 0.42 39.48 10.59
C ARG A 23 -0.52 38.33 10.96
N ILE A 24 -1.29 37.81 10.00
CA ILE A 24 -2.12 36.62 10.21
C ILE A 24 -1.18 35.42 10.35
N GLN A 25 -1.08 34.89 11.58
CA GLN A 25 -0.46 33.60 11.86
C GLN A 25 -1.29 32.49 11.21
N SER A 26 -0.60 31.61 10.51
CA SER A 26 -1.12 30.39 9.90
C SER A 26 -1.73 29.47 10.96
N LEU A 27 -3.05 29.35 10.98
CA LEU A 27 -3.78 28.33 11.73
C LEU A 27 -4.13 27.16 10.80
N ASP A 28 -3.85 25.97 11.31
CA ASP A 28 -3.93 24.67 10.65
C ASP A 28 -5.28 24.39 9.99
N ILE A 29 -5.24 24.07 8.69
CA ILE A 29 -6.39 23.69 7.89
C ILE A 29 -6.63 22.19 8.06
N SER A 30 -7.29 21.80 9.16
CA SER A 30 -7.90 20.48 9.27
C SER A 30 -9.27 20.57 9.94
N LYS A 31 -10.33 20.34 9.14
CA LYS A 31 -11.79 20.45 9.38
C LYS A 31 -12.41 21.82 9.02
N PRO A 32 -13.53 21.86 8.28
CA PRO A 32 -14.16 23.12 7.87
C PRO A 32 -14.89 23.79 9.06
N PRO A 33 -14.72 25.10 9.29
CA PRO A 33 -15.45 25.85 10.31
C PRO A 33 -16.83 26.26 9.75
N ASN A 34 -17.69 25.29 9.45
CA ASN A 34 -19.03 25.59 8.95
C ASN A 34 -20.01 25.73 10.13
N ARG A 35 -20.16 26.96 10.64
CA ARG A 35 -21.43 27.49 11.21
C ARG A 35 -21.44 28.99 11.56
N GLU A 36 -20.28 29.65 11.74
CA GLU A 36 -20.22 31.04 12.25
C GLU A 36 -19.72 32.11 11.26
N ILE A 37 -19.53 31.78 9.98
CA ILE A 37 -18.91 32.73 9.01
C ILE A 37 -19.92 33.72 8.41
N PHE A 38 -21.22 33.38 8.36
CA PHE A 38 -22.21 34.16 7.64
C PHE A 38 -23.09 35.02 8.58
N PRO A 39 -23.31 36.31 8.26
CA PRO A 39 -24.22 37.17 9.00
C PRO A 39 -25.65 36.59 9.07
N PRO A 40 -26.40 36.84 10.16
CA PRO A 40 -27.75 36.29 10.35
C PRO A 40 -28.73 36.69 9.23
N TRP A 41 -28.67 37.94 8.76
CA TRP A 41 -29.51 38.44 7.66
C TRP A 41 -29.31 37.68 6.34
N LEU A 42 -28.11 37.13 6.10
CA LEU A 42 -27.81 36.36 4.89
C LEU A 42 -28.31 34.92 5.01
N LYS A 43 -28.32 34.36 6.22
CA LYS A 43 -28.84 33.00 6.48
C LYS A 43 -30.35 32.93 6.37
N GLU A 44 -31.09 34.01 6.65
CA GLU A 44 -32.56 34.06 6.58
C GLU A 44 -33.08 34.11 5.13
N ARG A 45 -32.23 34.51 4.18
CA ARG A 45 -32.54 34.59 2.76
C ARG A 45 -32.69 33.20 2.13
N LYS A 46 -33.86 32.94 1.54
CA LYS A 46 -34.20 31.65 0.89
C LYS A 46 -33.28 31.32 -0.29
N ASP A 47 -32.97 32.32 -1.12
CA ASP A 47 -32.04 32.23 -2.25
C ASP A 47 -30.62 31.81 -1.80
N PHE A 48 -30.17 32.35 -0.66
CA PHE A 48 -28.90 31.95 -0.07
C PHE A 48 -28.93 30.52 0.50
N GLN A 49 -30.01 30.14 1.18
CA GLN A 49 -30.15 28.77 1.71
C GLN A 49 -30.16 27.72 0.59
N ASP A 50 -30.87 27.97 -0.50
CA ASP A 50 -31.00 27.03 -1.61
C ASP A 50 -29.67 26.88 -2.36
N THR A 51 -28.96 27.99 -2.64
CA THR A 51 -27.60 27.93 -3.20
C THR A 51 -26.62 27.23 -2.27
N LEU A 52 -26.72 27.41 -0.95
CA LEU A 52 -25.83 26.76 0.02
C LEU A 52 -26.07 25.24 0.08
N LYS A 53 -27.33 24.81 0.04
CA LYS A 53 -27.70 23.38 -0.09
C LYS A 53 -27.17 22.78 -1.39
N GLU A 54 -27.32 23.48 -2.51
CA GLU A 54 -26.76 23.05 -3.80
C GLU A 54 -25.23 22.95 -3.72
N TYR A 55 -24.58 23.88 -3.03
CA TYR A 55 -23.13 23.92 -2.85
C TYR A 55 -22.58 22.79 -1.96
N ASP A 56 -23.31 22.43 -0.91
CA ASP A 56 -23.01 21.29 -0.05
C ASP A 56 -23.21 19.96 -0.80
N ALA A 57 -24.18 19.90 -1.72
CA ALA A 57 -24.43 18.74 -2.57
C ALA A 57 -23.42 18.58 -3.73
N ILE A 58 -22.55 19.56 -4.00
CA ILE A 58 -21.60 19.54 -5.13
C ILE A 58 -20.74 18.28 -5.13
N ASP A 59 -20.30 17.83 -3.96
CA ASP A 59 -19.35 16.72 -3.85
C ASP A 59 -20.01 15.35 -4.11
N HIS A 60 -21.35 15.30 -4.13
CA HIS A 60 -22.17 14.11 -4.38
C HIS A 60 -22.84 14.09 -5.76
N LEU A 61 -22.67 15.15 -6.56
CA LEU A 61 -23.19 15.20 -7.93
C LEU A 61 -22.57 14.10 -8.80
N ASP A 62 -23.41 13.50 -9.65
CA ASP A 62 -22.96 12.49 -10.58
C ASP A 62 -22.27 13.12 -11.80
N ILE A 63 -20.95 13.00 -11.83
CA ILE A 63 -20.09 13.49 -12.91
C ILE A 63 -20.49 12.87 -14.25
N CYS A 64 -20.90 11.60 -14.27
CA CYS A 64 -21.31 10.93 -15.49
C CYS A 64 -22.64 11.49 -16.01
N ALA A 65 -23.58 11.86 -15.13
CA ALA A 65 -24.81 12.55 -15.55
C ALA A 65 -24.53 13.93 -16.14
N ILE A 66 -23.57 14.67 -15.56
CA ILE A 66 -23.16 16.00 -16.07
C ILE A 66 -22.53 15.88 -17.46
N CYS A 67 -21.63 14.91 -17.66
CA CYS A 67 -20.91 14.72 -18.92
C CYS A 67 -21.76 14.09 -20.05
N LEU A 68 -23.00 13.67 -19.77
CA LEU A 68 -23.99 13.34 -20.81
C LEU A 68 -24.55 14.59 -21.48
N LYS A 69 -24.63 15.72 -20.75
CA LYS A 69 -25.05 17.01 -21.30
C LYS A 69 -23.94 17.62 -22.14
N GLN A 70 -24.33 18.28 -23.23
CA GLN A 70 -23.43 19.11 -24.02
C GLN A 70 -22.94 20.30 -23.17
N ALA A 71 -21.69 20.74 -23.37
CA ALA A 71 -21.03 21.73 -22.51
C ALA A 71 -21.85 23.02 -22.30
N SER A 72 -22.55 23.50 -23.33
CA SER A 72 -23.35 24.72 -23.29
C SER A 72 -24.55 24.68 -22.35
N TYR A 73 -25.08 23.49 -22.05
CA TYR A 73 -26.26 23.30 -21.18
C TYR A 73 -25.89 23.00 -19.73
N ARG A 74 -24.61 23.01 -19.37
CA ARG A 74 -24.16 22.73 -18.01
C ARG A 74 -24.34 23.97 -17.13
N THR A 75 -24.92 23.78 -15.95
CA THR A 75 -25.09 24.87 -14.98
C THR A 75 -23.76 25.22 -14.30
N ALA A 76 -23.66 26.42 -13.73
CA ALA A 76 -22.46 26.87 -13.03
C ALA A 76 -22.05 25.93 -11.86
N VAL A 77 -23.03 25.30 -11.20
CA VAL A 77 -22.83 24.32 -10.13
C VAL A 77 -22.18 23.04 -10.68
N GLU A 78 -22.68 22.53 -11.81
CA GLU A 78 -22.14 21.34 -12.48
C GLU A 78 -20.72 21.57 -13.00
N ILE A 79 -20.43 22.74 -13.57
CA ILE A 79 -19.07 23.13 -14.00
C ILE A 79 -18.13 23.15 -12.79
N LYS A 80 -18.59 23.67 -11.65
CA LYS A 80 -17.82 23.69 -10.40
C LYS A 80 -17.61 22.30 -9.82
N ALA A 81 -18.59 21.41 -9.96
CA ALA A 81 -18.47 19.99 -9.59
C ALA A 81 -17.39 19.28 -10.42
N LEU A 82 -17.40 19.47 -11.75
CA LEU A 82 -16.36 18.97 -12.65
C LEU A 82 -14.99 19.54 -12.29
N GLU A 83 -14.91 20.82 -11.94
CA GLU A 83 -13.66 21.44 -11.50
C GLU A 83 -13.15 20.77 -10.21
N ARG A 84 -14.01 20.57 -9.19
CA ARG A 84 -13.63 19.88 -7.95
C ARG A 84 -13.22 18.43 -8.19
N TRP A 85 -13.93 17.71 -9.05
CA TRP A 85 -13.56 16.36 -9.45
C TRP A 85 -12.21 16.31 -10.16
N SER A 86 -11.95 17.23 -11.10
CA SER A 86 -10.67 17.31 -11.82
C SER A 86 -9.48 17.49 -10.86
N ARG A 87 -9.67 18.16 -9.71
CA ARG A 87 -8.64 18.32 -8.67
C ARG A 87 -8.35 17.03 -7.90
N LYS A 88 -9.29 16.07 -7.87
CA LYS A 88 -9.10 14.76 -7.23
C LYS A 88 -8.27 13.82 -8.09
N CYS A 89 -8.34 13.95 -9.42
CA CYS A 89 -7.63 13.11 -10.38
C CYS A 89 -6.18 13.59 -10.61
N TYR A 90 -5.20 12.68 -10.52
CA TYR A 90 -3.79 13.02 -10.73
C TYR A 90 -3.48 13.56 -12.13
N PHE A 91 -4.20 13.12 -13.17
CA PHE A 91 -4.02 13.56 -14.56
C PHE A 91 -4.00 15.09 -14.72
N PHE A 92 -4.89 15.80 -14.02
CA PHE A 92 -5.00 17.25 -14.14
C PHE A 92 -3.95 17.99 -13.30
N LYS A 93 -3.07 17.29 -12.58
CA LYS A 93 -2.01 17.93 -11.81
C LYS A 93 -0.99 18.56 -12.76
N GLY A 94 -0.71 19.85 -12.62
CA GLY A 94 0.20 20.59 -13.49
C GLY A 94 -0.44 21.17 -14.77
N ILE A 95 -1.69 20.83 -15.07
CA ILE A 95 -2.47 21.48 -16.13
C ILE A 95 -2.97 22.84 -15.63
N GLY A 96 -2.92 23.89 -16.46
CA GLY A 96 -3.42 25.23 -16.13
C GLY A 96 -4.95 25.27 -15.97
N LYS A 97 -5.48 26.24 -15.22
CA LYS A 97 -6.94 26.33 -14.94
C LYS A 97 -7.78 26.37 -16.22
N ASN A 98 -7.40 27.20 -17.18
CA ASN A 98 -8.14 27.36 -18.43
C ASN A 98 -8.16 26.06 -19.25
N THR A 99 -7.00 25.39 -19.36
CA THR A 99 -6.91 24.12 -20.08
C THR A 99 -7.66 22.99 -19.38
N LYS A 100 -7.71 22.98 -18.04
CA LYS A 100 -8.59 22.04 -17.31
C LYS A 100 -10.05 22.27 -17.63
N ALA A 101 -10.51 23.52 -17.64
CA ALA A 101 -11.90 23.86 -18.00
C ALA A 101 -12.20 23.38 -19.42
N SER A 102 -11.33 23.69 -20.39
CA SER A 102 -11.48 23.22 -21.78
C SER A 102 -11.50 21.70 -21.90
N ILE A 103 -10.72 20.96 -21.09
CA ILE A 103 -10.80 19.49 -21.06
C ILE A 103 -12.16 19.06 -20.50
N CYS A 104 -12.60 19.64 -19.38
CA CYS A 104 -13.89 19.31 -18.76
C CYS A 104 -15.08 19.55 -19.70
N ASP A 105 -15.01 20.58 -20.55
CA ASP A 105 -16.06 20.87 -21.54
C ASP A 105 -16.15 19.79 -22.63
N ARG A 106 -15.03 19.17 -23.00
CA ARG A 106 -14.97 18.14 -24.06
C ARG A 106 -15.17 16.71 -23.57
N LEU A 107 -15.29 16.53 -22.26
CA LEU A 107 -15.56 15.24 -21.63
C LEU A 107 -16.97 14.72 -21.97
N LYS A 108 -17.05 13.44 -22.32
CA LYS A 108 -18.29 12.72 -22.63
C LYS A 108 -18.41 11.45 -21.80
N THR A 109 -19.63 11.05 -21.43
CA THR A 109 -19.84 9.85 -20.59
C THR A 109 -19.94 8.58 -21.42
N LYS A 110 -19.41 7.47 -20.89
CA LYS A 110 -19.67 6.11 -21.38
C LYS A 110 -19.79 5.16 -20.20
N ILE A 111 -20.79 4.29 -20.23
CA ILE A 111 -21.08 3.32 -19.18
C ILE A 111 -20.79 1.93 -19.73
N PHE A 112 -20.18 1.08 -18.91
CA PHE A 112 -19.83 -0.29 -19.24
C PHE A 112 -20.36 -1.26 -18.20
N THR A 113 -20.97 -2.36 -18.66
CA THR A 113 -21.42 -3.45 -17.77
C THR A 113 -20.26 -4.39 -17.42
N GLN A 114 -20.44 -5.23 -16.39
CA GLN A 114 -19.40 -6.14 -15.95
C GLN A 114 -19.00 -7.11 -17.07
N GLY A 115 -17.69 -7.23 -17.32
CA GLY A 115 -17.13 -8.06 -18.38
C GLY A 115 -17.01 -7.36 -19.74
N GLU A 116 -17.62 -6.19 -19.94
CA GLU A 116 -17.49 -5.46 -21.19
C GLU A 116 -16.07 -4.92 -21.40
N THR A 117 -15.61 -4.97 -22.65
CA THR A 117 -14.29 -4.51 -23.03
C THR A 117 -14.32 -3.02 -23.37
N LEU A 118 -13.53 -2.22 -22.66
CA LEU A 118 -13.39 -0.79 -22.89
C LEU A 118 -12.47 -0.53 -24.09
N ILE A 119 -11.31 -1.20 -24.09
CA ILE A 119 -10.30 -1.11 -25.13
C ILE A 119 -9.87 -2.53 -25.52
N PRO A 120 -10.28 -3.02 -26.70
CA PRO A 120 -9.87 -4.34 -27.17
C PRO A 120 -8.41 -4.35 -27.63
N LYS A 121 -7.75 -5.50 -27.43
CA LYS A 121 -6.37 -5.72 -27.89
C LYS A 121 -6.30 -5.67 -29.42
N GLY A 122 -5.22 -5.09 -29.96
CA GLY A 122 -4.96 -4.98 -31.40
C GLY A 122 -5.67 -3.82 -32.09
N THR A 123 -6.41 -3.00 -31.35
CA THR A 123 -7.05 -1.79 -31.91
C THR A 123 -6.21 -0.54 -31.63
N PHE A 124 -6.40 0.52 -32.41
CA PHE A 124 -5.83 1.82 -32.09
C PHE A 124 -6.70 2.52 -31.03
N ALA A 125 -6.06 3.05 -30.00
CA ALA A 125 -6.78 3.81 -28.99
C ALA A 125 -7.19 5.18 -29.55
N GLU A 126 -8.48 5.38 -29.77
CA GLU A 126 -9.07 6.65 -30.19
C GLU A 126 -9.53 7.51 -29.01
N ASN A 127 -9.80 6.86 -27.87
CA ASN A 127 -10.38 7.49 -26.69
C ASN A 127 -9.57 7.17 -25.44
N LEU A 128 -9.50 8.15 -24.57
CA LEU A 128 -8.91 8.09 -23.25
C LEU A 128 -10.03 8.00 -22.21
N PHE A 129 -9.99 7.06 -21.27
CA PHE A 129 -11.08 6.85 -20.31
C PHE A 129 -10.65 7.19 -18.88
N PHE A 130 -11.42 8.07 -18.21
CA PHE A 130 -11.34 8.39 -16.79
C PHE A 130 -12.38 7.60 -16.03
N ILE A 131 -11.96 6.80 -15.05
CA ILE A 131 -12.86 5.98 -14.23
C ILE A 131 -13.46 6.86 -13.14
N VAL A 132 -14.78 7.03 -13.15
CA VAL A 132 -15.50 7.78 -12.12
C VAL A 132 -15.98 6.82 -11.02
N LYS A 133 -16.62 5.72 -11.40
CA LYS A 133 -17.06 4.66 -10.49
C LYS A 133 -16.74 3.27 -11.06
N GLY A 134 -16.57 2.30 -10.16
CA GLY A 134 -16.26 0.92 -10.50
C GLY A 134 -14.76 0.62 -10.59
N ARG A 135 -14.43 -0.59 -11.02
CA ARG A 135 -13.05 -1.07 -11.23
C ARG A 135 -12.91 -1.74 -12.58
N VAL A 136 -11.78 -1.52 -13.24
CA VAL A 136 -11.42 -2.19 -14.50
C VAL A 136 -10.20 -3.07 -14.30
N ILE A 137 -10.08 -4.11 -15.12
CA ILE A 137 -8.88 -4.95 -15.20
C ILE A 137 -8.09 -4.55 -16.44
N TYR A 138 -6.82 -4.21 -16.22
CA TYR A 138 -5.81 -4.10 -17.26
C TYR A 138 -5.13 -5.46 -17.42
N GLU A 139 -5.21 -6.03 -18.62
CA GLU A 139 -4.62 -7.32 -18.95
C GLU A 139 -3.63 -7.19 -20.11
N LYS A 140 -2.37 -7.58 -19.86
CA LYS A 140 -1.32 -7.67 -20.89
C LYS A 140 -0.61 -9.01 -20.76
N LYS A 141 -0.76 -9.86 -21.77
CA LYS A 141 -0.22 -11.24 -21.78
C LYS A 141 -0.67 -12.03 -20.54
N THR A 142 0.20 -12.23 -19.55
CA THR A 142 -0.06 -12.95 -18.31
C THR A 142 -0.31 -12.01 -17.11
N VAL A 143 -0.16 -10.72 -17.32
CA VAL A 143 -0.25 -9.70 -16.28
C VAL A 143 -1.67 -9.17 -16.17
N LYS A 144 -2.27 -9.30 -14.99
CA LYS A 144 -3.57 -8.70 -14.64
C LYS A 144 -3.38 -7.68 -13.53
N MET A 145 -4.01 -6.53 -13.67
CA MET A 145 -3.99 -5.44 -12.68
C MET A 145 -5.36 -4.81 -12.56
N GLU A 146 -5.78 -4.49 -11.35
CA GLU A 146 -7.02 -3.76 -11.10
C GLU A 146 -6.75 -2.26 -10.98
N ILE A 147 -7.56 -1.47 -11.68
CA ILE A 147 -7.50 -0.01 -11.64
C ILE A 147 -8.83 0.51 -11.09
N GLY A 148 -8.75 1.31 -10.02
CA GLY A 148 -9.90 1.90 -9.34
C GLY A 148 -10.29 3.29 -9.86
N PRO A 149 -11.26 3.96 -9.20
CA PRO A 149 -11.73 5.29 -9.58
C PRO A 149 -10.63 6.37 -9.45
N PHE A 150 -10.86 7.52 -10.11
CA PHE A 150 -9.92 8.65 -10.24
C PHE A 150 -8.66 8.38 -11.07
N ASN A 151 -8.59 7.19 -11.66
CA ASN A 151 -7.50 6.78 -12.55
C ASN A 151 -7.89 6.86 -14.02
N LEU A 152 -6.85 6.84 -14.85
CA LEU A 152 -6.91 7.00 -16.29
C LEU A 152 -6.46 5.72 -16.98
N VAL A 153 -7.13 5.38 -18.07
CA VAL A 153 -6.77 4.21 -18.89
C VAL A 153 -6.76 4.59 -20.38
N GLY A 154 -5.89 3.93 -21.14
CA GLY A 154 -5.72 4.15 -22.59
C GLY A 154 -4.60 5.15 -22.95
N GLU A 155 -4.07 5.88 -21.97
CA GLU A 155 -3.07 6.94 -22.18
C GLU A 155 -1.83 6.48 -22.96
N LYS A 156 -1.27 5.34 -22.58
CA LYS A 156 -0.06 4.80 -23.20
C LYS A 156 -0.22 4.53 -24.70
N ALA A 157 -1.40 4.06 -25.10
CA ALA A 157 -1.69 3.75 -26.50
C ALA A 157 -1.84 5.04 -27.34
N LEU A 158 -2.50 6.06 -26.77
CA LEU A 158 -2.63 7.39 -27.38
C LEU A 158 -1.26 8.06 -27.58
N MET A 159 -0.44 8.10 -26.53
CA MET A 159 0.88 8.74 -26.56
C MET A 159 1.83 8.12 -27.59
N ARG A 160 1.75 6.80 -27.80
CA ARG A 160 2.63 6.09 -28.73
C ARG A 160 2.09 6.04 -30.17
N SER A 161 0.81 6.37 -30.38
CA SER A 161 0.12 6.15 -31.66
C SER A 161 0.38 4.75 -32.25
N LYS A 162 0.36 3.73 -31.37
CA LYS A 162 0.56 2.31 -31.71
C LYS A 162 -0.67 1.51 -31.32
N GLU A 163 -0.80 0.32 -31.91
CA GLU A 163 -1.83 -0.64 -31.53
C GLU A 163 -1.78 -0.97 -30.04
N VAL A 164 -2.96 -1.13 -29.46
CA VAL A 164 -3.14 -1.46 -28.06
C VAL A 164 -2.68 -2.91 -27.83
N THR A 165 -1.59 -3.07 -27.08
CA THR A 165 -1.03 -4.39 -26.74
C THR A 165 -1.72 -5.08 -25.58
N SER A 166 -2.64 -4.39 -24.89
CA SER A 166 -3.27 -4.81 -23.64
C SER A 166 -4.79 -4.63 -23.69
N SER A 167 -5.56 -5.65 -23.33
CA SER A 167 -7.01 -5.52 -23.20
C SER A 167 -7.37 -4.85 -21.88
N ILE A 168 -8.39 -3.99 -21.90
CA ILE A 168 -8.98 -3.42 -20.69
C ILE A 168 -10.47 -3.73 -20.68
N TYR A 169 -10.95 -4.34 -19.61
CA TYR A 169 -12.36 -4.71 -19.43
C TYR A 169 -12.85 -4.36 -18.04
N ALA A 170 -14.16 -4.19 -17.92
CA ALA A 170 -14.83 -3.83 -16.68
C ALA A 170 -14.90 -5.05 -15.73
N LYS A 171 -14.41 -4.91 -14.50
CA LYS A 171 -14.57 -5.94 -13.45
C LYS A 171 -15.92 -5.84 -12.75
N THR A 172 -16.41 -4.60 -12.60
CA THR A 172 -17.72 -4.28 -12.02
C THR A 172 -18.52 -3.46 -13.04
N HIS A 173 -19.73 -3.01 -12.68
CA HIS A 173 -20.34 -1.89 -13.41
C HIS A 173 -19.41 -0.67 -13.34
N VAL A 174 -19.04 -0.11 -14.49
CA VAL A 174 -18.07 0.97 -14.60
C VAL A 174 -18.70 2.17 -15.28
N GLU A 175 -18.69 3.29 -14.57
CA GLU A 175 -19.06 4.58 -15.11
C GLU A 175 -17.78 5.38 -15.36
N CYS A 176 -17.58 5.77 -16.62
CA CYS A 176 -16.40 6.48 -17.02
C CYS A 176 -16.74 7.66 -17.91
N VAL A 177 -15.78 8.57 -17.99
CA VAL A 177 -15.87 9.73 -18.86
C VAL A 177 -14.66 9.68 -19.77
N TYR A 178 -14.84 9.96 -21.05
CA TYR A 178 -13.79 9.84 -22.05
C TYR A 178 -13.48 11.15 -22.74
N LEU A 179 -12.23 11.23 -23.22
CA LEU A 179 -11.71 12.30 -24.04
C LEU A 179 -11.21 11.72 -25.37
N THR A 180 -11.49 12.39 -26.48
CA THR A 180 -11.03 11.92 -27.80
C THR A 180 -9.53 12.16 -27.97
N LYS A 181 -8.88 11.40 -28.85
CA LYS A 181 -7.47 11.58 -29.21
C LYS A 181 -7.17 13.00 -29.68
N TYR A 182 -8.02 13.55 -30.55
CA TYR A 182 -7.86 14.91 -31.06
C TYR A 182 -7.83 15.95 -29.93
N ASP A 183 -8.75 15.83 -28.97
CA ASP A 183 -8.80 16.75 -27.83
C ASP A 183 -7.61 16.56 -26.87
N PHE A 184 -7.17 15.31 -26.69
CA PHE A 184 -6.01 14.96 -25.88
C PHE A 184 -4.72 15.56 -26.46
N ASP A 185 -4.51 15.42 -27.77
CA ASP A 185 -3.32 15.90 -28.48
C ASP A 185 -3.19 17.43 -28.37
N ILE A 186 -4.31 18.15 -28.46
CA ILE A 186 -4.34 19.61 -28.36
C ILE A 186 -4.15 20.10 -26.92
N LEU A 187 -4.84 19.50 -25.95
CA LEU A 187 -4.98 20.07 -24.61
C LEU A 187 -4.01 19.50 -23.57
N ALA A 188 -3.66 18.21 -23.67
CA ALA A 188 -3.01 17.46 -22.59
C ALA A 188 -1.62 16.93 -22.95
N PHE A 189 -1.36 16.62 -24.23
CA PHE A 189 -0.13 15.98 -24.69
C PHE A 189 1.15 16.72 -24.23
N LYS A 190 1.21 18.05 -24.40
CA LYS A 190 2.35 18.88 -23.97
C LYS A 190 2.65 18.77 -22.46
N ASN A 191 1.61 18.71 -21.63
CA ASN A 191 1.79 18.60 -20.18
C ASN A 191 2.31 17.21 -19.79
N ARG A 192 1.86 16.16 -20.49
CA ARG A 192 2.36 14.81 -20.29
C ARG A 192 3.82 14.65 -20.70
N LEU A 193 4.23 15.25 -21.81
CA LEU A 193 5.65 15.30 -22.17
C LEU A 193 6.48 15.99 -21.08
N LYS A 194 6.04 17.15 -20.56
CA LYS A 194 6.73 17.84 -19.45
C LYS A 194 6.86 16.95 -18.21
N GLU A 195 5.81 16.19 -17.87
CA GLU A 195 5.86 15.25 -16.76
C GLU A 195 6.88 14.13 -17.00
N GLN A 196 6.89 13.54 -18.20
CA GLN A 196 7.88 12.53 -18.59
C GLN A 196 9.32 13.07 -18.51
N PHE A 197 9.57 14.30 -18.98
CA PHE A 197 10.87 14.95 -18.85
C PHE A 197 11.28 15.14 -17.38
N SER A 198 10.37 15.64 -16.54
CA SER A 198 10.64 15.79 -15.11
C SER A 198 10.94 14.46 -14.41
N PHE A 199 10.36 13.36 -14.91
CA PHE A 199 10.59 12.04 -14.35
C PHE A 199 11.91 11.43 -14.84
N LYS A 200 12.28 11.66 -16.10
CA LYS A 200 13.58 11.29 -16.66
C LYS A 200 14.74 11.82 -15.82
N GLU A 201 14.66 13.08 -15.38
CA GLU A 201 15.67 13.68 -14.49
C GLU A 201 15.75 12.96 -13.14
N LYS A 202 14.60 12.61 -12.55
CA LYS A 202 14.54 11.86 -11.29
C LYS A 202 15.06 10.45 -11.42
N LEU A 203 14.76 9.75 -12.52
CA LEU A 203 15.28 8.40 -12.75
C LEU A 203 16.80 8.38 -12.78
N LYS A 204 17.43 9.37 -13.41
CA LYS A 204 18.91 9.47 -13.45
C LYS A 204 19.55 9.65 -12.06
N GLN A 205 18.82 10.18 -11.08
CA GLN A 205 19.32 10.34 -9.71
C GLN A 205 19.32 9.01 -8.93
N ILE A 206 18.60 8.00 -9.42
CA ILE A 206 18.53 6.69 -8.78
C ILE A 206 19.77 5.88 -9.20
N LYS A 207 20.52 5.35 -8.22
CA LYS A 207 21.82 4.69 -8.42
C LYS A 207 21.81 3.58 -9.49
N CYS A 208 20.76 2.75 -9.54
CA CYS A 208 20.67 1.66 -10.52
C CYS A 208 20.34 2.14 -11.95
N PHE A 209 19.78 3.34 -12.12
CA PHE A 209 19.42 3.91 -13.42
C PHE A 209 20.41 4.99 -13.90
N SER A 210 21.38 5.41 -13.07
CA SER A 210 22.32 6.50 -13.39
C SER A 210 23.22 6.18 -14.58
N ASN A 211 23.63 4.91 -14.72
CA ASN A 211 24.56 4.46 -15.75
C ASN A 211 23.87 4.05 -17.05
N LEU A 212 22.54 4.10 -17.11
CA LEU A 212 21.80 3.71 -18.30
C LEU A 212 21.90 4.77 -19.39
N LYS A 213 21.95 4.30 -20.64
CA LYS A 213 21.85 5.17 -21.82
C LYS A 213 20.53 5.94 -21.78
N ILE A 214 20.60 7.20 -22.21
CA ILE A 214 19.47 8.13 -22.20
C ILE A 214 18.26 7.59 -22.97
N SER A 215 18.50 6.90 -24.09
CA SER A 215 17.44 6.26 -24.89
C SER A 215 16.67 5.18 -24.12
N LYS A 216 17.35 4.35 -23.33
CA LYS A 216 16.69 3.35 -22.45
C LYS A 216 15.82 4.05 -21.40
N ILE A 217 16.31 5.13 -20.79
CA ILE A 217 15.54 5.89 -19.78
C ILE A 217 14.29 6.51 -20.41
N GLU A 218 14.38 7.02 -21.64
CA GLU A 218 13.22 7.55 -22.37
C GLU A 218 12.20 6.46 -22.68
N GLN A 219 12.66 5.28 -23.10
CA GLN A 219 11.79 4.13 -23.32
C GLN A 219 11.09 3.70 -22.02
N LEU A 220 11.79 3.67 -20.90
CA LEU A 220 11.21 3.42 -19.57
C LEU A 220 10.17 4.49 -19.22
N CYS A 221 10.49 5.78 -19.37
CA CYS A 221 9.56 6.87 -19.10
C CYS A 221 8.27 6.76 -19.93
N SER A 222 8.39 6.30 -21.17
CA SER A 222 7.25 6.11 -22.08
C SER A 222 6.42 4.86 -21.77
N SER A 223 6.96 3.89 -21.01
CA SER A 223 6.29 2.62 -20.71
C SER A 223 5.50 2.62 -19.40
N ILE A 224 5.70 3.64 -18.57
CA ILE A 224 5.10 3.79 -17.25
C ILE A 224 3.58 3.85 -17.32
N ILE A 225 2.96 3.17 -16.36
CA ILE A 225 1.55 3.31 -16.04
C ILE A 225 1.45 4.08 -14.73
N ILE A 226 0.67 5.16 -14.72
CA ILE A 226 0.50 6.00 -13.53
C ILE A 226 -0.83 5.63 -12.87
N VAL A 227 -0.79 5.22 -11.61
CA VAL A 227 -1.99 4.85 -10.84
C VAL A 227 -1.99 5.61 -9.51
N GLN A 228 -3.16 6.14 -9.16
CA GLN A 228 -3.47 6.77 -7.89
C GLN A 228 -4.25 5.79 -7.01
N TYR A 229 -3.82 5.66 -5.77
CA TYR A 229 -4.44 4.81 -4.75
C TYR A 229 -4.95 5.65 -3.57
N SER A 230 -6.09 5.24 -3.01
CA SER A 230 -6.64 5.83 -1.80
C SER A 230 -5.99 5.24 -0.54
N SER A 231 -6.13 5.91 0.60
CA SER A 231 -5.61 5.38 1.88
C SER A 231 -6.24 4.01 2.19
N GLY A 232 -5.40 3.04 2.57
CA GLY A 232 -5.79 1.66 2.86
C GLY A 232 -5.98 0.77 1.62
N GLU A 233 -5.84 1.31 0.41
CA GLU A 233 -5.99 0.52 -0.81
C GLU A 233 -4.78 -0.39 -1.05
N VAL A 234 -5.05 -1.64 -1.42
CA VAL A 234 -4.02 -2.65 -1.69
C VAL A 234 -3.48 -2.47 -3.11
N ILE A 235 -2.15 -2.31 -3.22
CA ILE A 235 -1.45 -2.18 -4.51
C ILE A 235 -1.21 -3.57 -5.10
N PHE A 236 -0.71 -4.49 -4.29
CA PHE A 236 -0.63 -5.92 -4.62
C PHE A 236 -0.75 -6.74 -3.34
N ASP A 237 -1.27 -7.96 -3.49
CA ASP A 237 -1.47 -8.91 -2.40
C ASP A 237 -0.52 -10.10 -2.47
N VAL A 238 -0.46 -10.86 -1.38
CA VAL A 238 0.35 -12.06 -1.25
C VAL A 238 -0.11 -13.11 -2.26
N ASN A 239 0.83 -13.88 -2.79
CA ASN A 239 0.67 -14.92 -3.81
C ASN A 239 0.25 -14.41 -5.20
N GLN A 240 0.23 -13.10 -5.44
CA GLN A 240 0.05 -12.55 -6.78
C GLN A 240 1.35 -12.67 -7.61
N PRO A 241 1.26 -12.73 -8.95
CA PRO A 241 2.45 -12.70 -9.79
C PRO A 241 3.16 -11.35 -9.69
N SER A 242 4.50 -11.37 -9.65
CA SER A 242 5.36 -10.18 -9.57
C SER A 242 5.52 -9.47 -10.92
N SER A 243 4.42 -8.94 -11.45
CA SER A 243 4.37 -8.39 -12.81
C SER A 243 4.81 -6.93 -12.96
N PHE A 244 4.98 -6.20 -11.86
CA PHE A 244 5.30 -4.78 -11.89
C PHE A 244 6.38 -4.38 -10.89
N LEU A 245 7.19 -3.39 -11.27
CA LEU A 245 8.05 -2.63 -10.38
C LEU A 245 7.39 -1.28 -10.08
N TYR A 246 7.46 -0.83 -8.82
CA TYR A 246 6.73 0.35 -8.37
C TYR A 246 7.69 1.46 -7.94
N TYR A 247 7.42 2.69 -8.36
CA TYR A 247 8.09 3.91 -7.92
C TYR A 247 7.07 4.86 -7.29
N ILE A 248 7.33 5.34 -6.07
CA ILE A 248 6.41 6.22 -5.36
C ILE A 248 6.70 7.67 -5.75
N LYS A 249 5.78 8.30 -6.50
CA LYS A 249 5.89 9.72 -6.88
C LYS A 249 5.40 10.66 -5.77
N LYS A 250 4.35 10.25 -5.05
CA LYS A 250 3.75 11.03 -3.96
C LYS A 250 3.09 10.08 -2.95
N GLY A 251 3.24 10.40 -1.66
CA GLY A 251 2.65 9.65 -0.55
C GLY A 251 3.59 8.58 0.00
N SER A 252 3.02 7.66 0.78
CA SER A 252 3.74 6.57 1.42
C SER A 252 3.00 5.23 1.29
N VAL A 253 3.78 4.16 1.21
CA VAL A 253 3.30 2.78 1.03
C VAL A 253 3.92 1.91 2.12
N ILE A 254 3.09 1.14 2.79
CA ILE A 254 3.53 0.15 3.77
C ILE A 254 3.61 -1.19 3.06
N VAL A 255 4.75 -1.87 3.20
CA VAL A 255 4.92 -3.24 2.71
C VAL A 255 5.02 -4.19 3.90
N ASP A 256 4.07 -5.11 3.96
CA ASP A 256 3.94 -6.13 4.99
C ASP A 256 4.39 -7.50 4.47
N LEU A 257 5.18 -8.24 5.25
CA LEU A 257 5.49 -9.63 4.98
C LEU A 257 4.47 -10.53 5.67
N LEU A 258 3.87 -11.46 4.93
CA LEU A 258 3.02 -12.48 5.52
C LEU A 258 3.86 -13.73 5.81
N VAL A 259 3.98 -14.07 7.08
CA VAL A 259 4.73 -15.24 7.56
C VAL A 259 3.74 -16.27 8.08
N THR A 260 3.70 -17.44 7.45
CA THR A 260 2.90 -18.60 7.88
C THR A 260 3.72 -19.49 8.80
N MET A 261 3.26 -19.63 10.04
CA MET A 261 3.80 -20.56 11.04
C MET A 261 2.99 -21.84 11.02
N THR A 262 3.62 -22.94 10.66
CA THR A 262 3.00 -24.26 10.74
C THR A 262 3.41 -24.95 12.04
N LYS A 263 2.43 -25.27 12.88
CA LYS A 263 2.59 -26.10 14.06
C LYS A 263 2.20 -27.52 13.69
N ARG A 264 3.15 -28.44 13.76
CA ARG A 264 2.88 -29.88 13.62
C ARG A 264 2.68 -30.46 15.01
N ASN A 265 1.56 -31.13 15.22
CA ASN A 265 1.32 -31.90 16.43
C ASN A 265 1.06 -33.35 16.04
N ASN A 266 2.00 -34.24 16.39
CA ASN A 266 1.91 -35.65 16.02
C ASN A 266 1.31 -36.41 17.20
N TRP A 267 0.17 -37.04 16.98
CA TRP A 267 -0.52 -37.86 17.95
C TRP A 267 -0.27 -39.33 17.61
N PRO A 268 0.22 -40.16 18.54
CA PRO A 268 0.34 -41.59 18.29
C PRO A 268 -1.06 -42.22 18.19
N SER A 269 -1.40 -42.72 17.00
CA SER A 269 -2.65 -43.45 16.73
C SER A 269 -2.46 -44.98 16.72
N GLY A 270 -1.20 -45.46 16.72
CA GLY A 270 -0.86 -46.87 16.88
C GLY A 270 0.64 -47.10 17.16
N LYS A 271 1.07 -48.37 17.24
CA LYS A 271 2.46 -48.76 17.59
C LYS A 271 3.53 -48.19 16.62
N LYS A 272 3.17 -47.88 15.37
CA LYS A 272 4.04 -47.25 14.35
C LYS A 272 3.31 -46.19 13.51
N MET A 273 2.14 -45.74 13.94
CA MET A 273 1.28 -44.82 13.17
C MET A 273 1.06 -43.54 13.96
N TRP A 274 1.25 -42.41 13.29
CA TRP A 274 1.13 -41.07 13.87
C TRP A 274 0.14 -40.26 13.05
N GLU A 275 -0.90 -39.76 13.70
CA GLU A 275 -1.80 -38.76 13.12
C GLU A 275 -1.20 -37.37 13.32
N THR A 276 -0.93 -36.66 12.23
CA THR A 276 -0.30 -35.35 12.28
C THR A 276 -1.35 -34.27 12.10
N LEU A 277 -1.56 -33.47 13.15
CA LEU A 277 -2.39 -32.28 13.08
C LEU A 277 -1.51 -31.09 12.71
N LEU A 278 -1.77 -30.50 11.54
CA LEU A 278 -1.11 -29.30 11.05
C LEU A 278 -2.00 -28.09 11.36
N THR A 279 -1.54 -27.21 12.25
CA THR A 279 -2.19 -25.92 12.51
C THR A 279 -1.36 -24.82 11.86
N GLU A 280 -1.95 -24.03 10.98
CA GLU A 280 -1.29 -22.90 10.33
C GLU A 280 -1.75 -21.58 10.96
N GLU A 281 -0.81 -20.79 11.47
CA GLU A 281 -1.05 -19.43 11.98
C GLU A 281 -0.37 -18.41 11.05
N LYS A 282 -1.08 -17.38 10.61
CA LYS A 282 -0.55 -16.35 9.70
C LYS A 282 -0.27 -15.06 10.47
N TYR A 283 0.94 -14.52 10.32
CA TYR A 283 1.38 -13.26 10.94
C TYR A 283 1.76 -12.26 9.86
N THR A 284 1.32 -11.01 10.00
CA THR A 284 1.73 -9.91 9.13
C THR A 284 2.70 -8.99 9.88
N ARG A 285 3.82 -8.63 9.25
CA ARG A 285 4.76 -7.65 9.80
C ARG A 285 5.13 -6.60 8.78
N THR A 286 5.04 -5.34 9.19
CA THR A 286 5.55 -4.19 8.44
C THR A 286 7.05 -4.31 8.26
N ILE A 287 7.52 -4.48 7.02
CA ILE A 287 8.95 -4.56 6.70
C ILE A 287 9.54 -3.17 6.65
N LYS A 288 8.91 -2.31 5.83
CA LYS A 288 9.37 -0.93 5.60
C LYS A 288 8.19 -0.07 5.18
N ASN A 289 8.21 1.17 5.65
CA ASN A 289 7.34 2.23 5.15
C ASN A 289 8.11 3.01 4.09
N PHE A 290 7.70 2.86 2.84
CA PHE A 290 8.32 3.51 1.70
C PHE A 290 7.79 4.92 1.50
N LYS A 291 8.69 5.87 1.25
CA LYS A 291 8.37 7.28 1.05
C LYS A 291 8.48 7.66 -0.44
N SER A 292 7.96 8.85 -0.75
CA SER A 292 8.11 9.47 -2.08
C SER A 292 9.58 9.52 -2.53
N GLY A 293 9.84 8.98 -3.71
CA GLY A 293 11.17 8.87 -4.30
C GLY A 293 11.77 7.45 -4.25
N GLU A 294 11.22 6.58 -3.41
CA GLU A 294 11.69 5.20 -3.28
C GLU A 294 10.97 4.23 -4.23
N MET A 295 11.62 3.10 -4.50
CA MET A 295 11.09 2.01 -5.32
C MET A 295 10.89 0.75 -4.48
N PHE A 296 9.91 -0.06 -4.84
CA PHE A 296 9.61 -1.30 -4.17
C PHE A 296 9.06 -2.37 -5.12
N GLY A 297 9.14 -3.62 -4.68
CA GLY A 297 8.64 -4.79 -5.41
C GLY A 297 9.61 -5.35 -6.44
N GLU A 298 10.88 -4.96 -6.38
CA GLU A 298 11.99 -5.42 -7.21
C GLU A 298 12.38 -6.88 -6.94
N ARG A 299 12.39 -7.31 -5.68
CA ARG A 299 12.91 -8.62 -5.28
C ARG A 299 12.16 -9.77 -5.94
N GLU A 300 10.84 -9.86 -5.76
CA GLU A 300 10.05 -10.95 -6.34
C GLU A 300 9.98 -10.87 -7.87
N LEU A 301 10.13 -9.66 -8.43
CA LEU A 301 10.15 -9.45 -9.87
C LEU A 301 11.43 -10.02 -10.50
N VAL A 302 12.60 -9.73 -9.91
CA VAL A 302 13.90 -10.23 -10.39
C VAL A 302 14.04 -11.73 -10.14
N LEU A 303 13.63 -12.21 -8.95
CA LEU A 303 13.67 -13.64 -8.61
C LEU A 303 12.60 -14.48 -9.32
N ASN A 304 11.66 -13.84 -10.01
CA ASN A 304 10.54 -14.49 -10.69
C ASN A 304 9.71 -15.41 -9.76
N THR A 305 9.47 -14.94 -8.54
CA THR A 305 8.67 -15.63 -7.52
C THR A 305 7.32 -14.95 -7.32
N LEU A 306 6.36 -15.66 -6.71
CA LEU A 306 5.10 -15.05 -6.28
C LEU A 306 5.36 -14.03 -5.18
N ARG A 307 4.47 -13.04 -5.05
CA ARG A 307 4.55 -12.03 -3.99
C ARG A 307 4.47 -12.68 -2.62
N GLU A 308 5.55 -12.58 -1.85
CA GLU A 308 5.56 -12.96 -0.42
C GLU A 308 5.05 -11.80 0.46
N THR A 309 5.00 -10.60 -0.12
CA THR A 309 4.67 -9.35 0.56
C THR A 309 3.34 -8.79 0.08
N LYS A 310 2.71 -7.97 0.93
CA LYS A 310 1.52 -7.20 0.64
C LYS A 310 1.87 -5.71 0.71
N ALA A 311 1.50 -4.94 -0.31
CA ALA A 311 1.72 -3.50 -0.32
C ALA A 311 0.40 -2.74 -0.20
N VAL A 312 0.32 -1.80 0.73
CA VAL A 312 -0.87 -1.00 1.01
C VAL A 312 -0.52 0.49 1.03
N ALA A 313 -1.32 1.30 0.33
CA ALA A 313 -1.21 2.75 0.37
C ALA A 313 -1.58 3.30 1.75
N LYS A 314 -0.70 4.11 2.35
CA LYS A 314 -0.96 4.71 3.67
C LYS A 314 -1.68 6.05 3.55
N ASP A 315 -1.16 6.93 2.70
CA ASP A 315 -1.71 8.27 2.54
C ASP A 315 -2.88 8.30 1.56
N ASP A 316 -3.72 9.33 1.66
CA ASP A 316 -4.73 9.58 0.63
C ASP A 316 -4.07 10.14 -0.65
N LYS A 317 -4.56 9.72 -1.82
CA LYS A 317 -4.04 10.10 -3.15
C LYS A 317 -2.54 9.82 -3.31
N THR A 318 -2.10 8.65 -2.84
CA THR A 318 -0.78 8.10 -3.17
C THR A 318 -0.69 7.89 -4.67
N VAL A 319 0.43 8.31 -5.28
CA VAL A 319 0.64 8.19 -6.72
C VAL A 319 1.85 7.31 -6.96
N VAL A 320 1.63 6.23 -7.68
CA VAL A 320 2.63 5.20 -7.93
C VAL A 320 2.80 5.04 -9.44
N TYR A 321 4.06 5.08 -9.88
CA TYR A 321 4.45 4.79 -11.25
C TYR A 321 4.82 3.31 -11.34
N MET A 322 4.18 2.61 -12.26
CA MET A 322 4.29 1.17 -12.43
C MET A 322 5.00 0.86 -13.74
N PHE A 323 6.07 0.06 -13.65
CA PHE A 323 6.78 -0.47 -14.80
C PHE A 323 6.37 -1.92 -14.98
N ASN A 324 5.89 -2.28 -16.17
CA ASN A 324 5.55 -3.66 -16.49
C ASN A 324 6.83 -4.49 -16.66
N LYS A 325 6.85 -5.69 -16.08
CA LYS A 325 7.93 -6.67 -16.21
C LYS A 325 8.32 -6.90 -17.67
N ASP A 326 7.36 -7.17 -18.56
CA ASP A 326 7.67 -7.44 -19.96
C ASP A 326 8.43 -6.27 -20.62
N ASP A 327 7.96 -5.05 -20.36
CA ASP A 327 8.59 -3.84 -20.90
C ASP A 327 9.98 -3.60 -20.29
N LEU A 328 10.17 -3.94 -19.01
CA LEU A 328 11.48 -3.83 -18.36
C LEU A 328 12.50 -4.79 -18.96
N TYR A 329 12.11 -6.05 -19.18
CA TYR A 329 13.00 -7.07 -19.76
C TYR A 329 13.28 -6.83 -21.25
N GLU A 330 12.38 -6.15 -21.97
CA GLU A 330 12.62 -5.71 -23.35
C GLU A 330 13.62 -4.53 -23.43
N ILE A 331 13.70 -3.68 -22.39
CA ILE A 331 14.51 -2.46 -22.40
C ILE A 331 15.88 -2.65 -21.70
N LEU A 332 15.92 -3.43 -20.62
CA LEU A 332 17.10 -3.59 -19.76
C LEU A 332 17.82 -4.92 -20.01
N ASN A 333 19.13 -4.91 -19.80
CA ASN A 333 19.97 -6.11 -19.87
C ASN A 333 19.88 -6.91 -18.56
N THR A 334 20.24 -8.20 -18.58
CA THR A 334 20.22 -9.07 -17.39
C THR A 334 20.98 -8.49 -16.19
N LYS A 335 22.21 -7.99 -16.41
CA LYS A 335 23.02 -7.34 -15.36
C LYS A 335 22.38 -6.07 -14.80
N GLU A 336 21.70 -5.30 -15.65
CA GLU A 336 21.00 -4.08 -15.24
C GLU A 336 19.76 -4.44 -14.38
N ILE A 337 19.07 -5.53 -14.72
CA ILE A 337 17.94 -6.05 -13.93
C ILE A 337 18.42 -6.60 -12.57
N GLU A 338 19.54 -7.30 -12.53
CA GLU A 338 20.14 -7.77 -11.27
C GLU A 338 20.55 -6.61 -10.35
N SER A 339 21.02 -5.49 -10.90
CA SER A 339 21.32 -4.28 -10.12
C SER A 339 20.11 -3.68 -9.40
N LEU A 340 18.88 -4.04 -9.82
CA LEU A 340 17.67 -3.63 -9.10
C LEU A 340 17.59 -4.26 -7.71
N LEU A 341 18.19 -5.43 -7.47
CA LEU A 341 18.22 -6.06 -6.14
C LEU A 341 19.02 -5.24 -5.12
N GLU A 342 19.86 -4.30 -5.58
CA GLU A 342 20.64 -3.42 -4.70
C GLU A 342 19.85 -2.16 -4.28
N LEU A 343 18.63 -1.95 -4.82
CA LEU A 343 17.81 -0.76 -4.56
C LEU A 343 17.36 -0.64 -3.09
N ASN A 344 16.92 -1.74 -2.52
CA ASN A 344 16.59 -1.84 -1.11
C ASN A 344 17.57 -2.82 -0.48
N ASP A 345 18.05 -2.50 0.73
CA ASP A 345 18.99 -3.36 1.47
C ASP A 345 18.58 -4.83 1.35
N LYS A 346 19.58 -5.73 1.22
CA LYS A 346 19.43 -7.20 1.16
C LYS A 346 18.56 -7.81 2.29
N ASN A 347 18.16 -6.99 3.25
CA ASN A 347 17.34 -7.28 4.41
C ASN A 347 15.82 -7.15 4.18
N LEU A 348 15.34 -6.74 3.01
CA LEU A 348 13.90 -6.78 2.71
C LEU A 348 13.49 -8.20 2.29
N ALA A 349 13.00 -8.97 3.28
CA ALA A 349 12.54 -10.35 3.14
C ALA A 349 13.64 -11.38 2.80
N SER A 350 14.71 -11.37 3.59
CA SER A 350 15.59 -12.54 3.69
C SER A 350 14.95 -13.64 4.55
N PRO A 351 15.27 -14.93 4.34
CA PRO A 351 14.90 -16.01 5.26
C PRO A 351 15.37 -15.74 6.70
N GLU A 352 16.35 -14.85 6.89
CA GLU A 352 16.78 -14.39 8.21
C GLU A 352 15.77 -13.47 8.88
N VAL A 353 15.09 -12.57 8.15
CA VAL A 353 13.99 -11.77 8.70
C VAL A 353 12.83 -12.68 9.08
N ALA A 354 12.50 -13.67 8.25
CA ALA A 354 11.54 -14.70 8.59
C ALA A 354 11.95 -15.49 9.84
N LYS A 355 13.23 -15.86 9.99
CA LYS A 355 13.78 -16.57 11.15
C LYS A 355 13.77 -15.72 12.43
N LYS A 356 14.19 -14.45 12.35
CA LYS A 356 14.07 -13.46 13.45
C LYS A 356 12.62 -13.25 13.85
N LEU A 357 11.71 -13.24 12.87
CA LEU A 357 10.26 -13.19 13.08
C LEU A 357 9.75 -14.41 13.84
N LYS A 358 10.13 -15.63 13.43
CA LYS A 358 9.75 -16.85 14.16
C LYS A 358 10.22 -16.76 15.61
N GLY A 359 11.46 -16.30 15.83
CA GLY A 359 12.03 -16.08 17.17
C GLY A 359 11.19 -15.10 18.00
N GLN A 360 10.89 -13.91 17.47
CA GLN A 360 10.10 -12.90 18.18
C GLN A 360 8.67 -13.35 18.49
N VAL A 361 8.03 -14.11 17.60
CA VAL A 361 6.70 -14.69 17.84
C VAL A 361 6.76 -15.76 18.93
N ILE A 362 7.80 -16.60 18.94
CA ILE A 362 8.03 -17.58 20.00
C ILE A 362 8.25 -16.86 21.34
N ASP A 363 9.10 -15.83 21.37
CA ASP A 363 9.35 -15.03 22.57
C ASP A 363 8.09 -14.34 23.08
N PHE A 364 7.27 -13.80 22.18
CA PHE A 364 5.99 -13.19 22.54
C PHE A 364 5.03 -14.24 23.11
N LYS A 365 4.93 -15.44 22.51
CA LYS A 365 4.11 -16.53 23.05
C LYS A 365 4.60 -17.00 24.42
N MET A 366 5.91 -17.08 24.63
CA MET A 366 6.49 -17.43 25.93
C MET A 366 6.15 -16.38 26.99
N LYS A 367 6.37 -15.10 26.68
CA LYS A 367 6.01 -13.98 27.58
C LYS A 367 4.52 -13.93 27.87
N PHE A 368 3.69 -14.13 26.85
CA PHE A 368 2.24 -14.17 26.99
C PHE A 368 1.80 -15.37 27.83
N SER A 369 2.38 -16.56 27.63
CA SER A 369 2.10 -17.73 28.50
C SER A 369 2.48 -17.44 29.94
N ALA A 370 3.68 -16.90 30.17
CA ALA A 370 4.15 -16.55 31.51
C ALA A 370 3.26 -15.49 32.18
N LEU A 371 2.79 -14.47 31.44
CA LEU A 371 1.84 -13.48 31.94
C LEU A 371 0.47 -14.09 32.27
N MET A 372 -0.03 -15.00 31.43
CA MET A 372 -1.30 -15.70 31.67
C MET A 372 -1.21 -16.64 32.87
N GLU A 373 -0.06 -17.28 33.08
CA GLU A 373 0.22 -18.09 34.27
C GLU A 373 0.36 -17.23 35.53
N ALA A 374 1.02 -16.07 35.43
CA ALA A 374 1.20 -15.15 36.56
C ALA A 374 -0.08 -14.39 36.95
N SER A 375 -1.05 -14.29 36.05
CA SER A 375 -2.33 -13.59 36.29
C SER A 375 -3.45 -14.52 36.74
N ASP A 376 -3.18 -15.82 36.94
CA ASP A 376 -4.16 -16.85 37.28
C ASP A 376 -5.42 -16.84 36.38
N ILE A 377 -5.29 -16.35 35.15
CA ILE A 377 -6.41 -16.29 34.22
C ILE A 377 -6.63 -17.70 33.69
N THR A 378 -7.71 -18.34 34.16
CA THR A 378 -8.15 -19.64 33.66
C THR A 378 -8.40 -19.55 32.16
N ARG A 379 -7.56 -20.23 31.37
CA ARG A 379 -7.78 -20.35 29.92
C ARG A 379 -9.16 -20.97 29.70
N VAL A 380 -10.02 -20.31 28.92
CA VAL A 380 -11.27 -20.92 28.46
C VAL A 380 -10.89 -22.17 27.67
N LYS A 381 -11.20 -23.35 28.22
CA LYS A 381 -10.92 -24.64 27.58
C LYS A 381 -11.68 -24.66 26.24
N LYS A 382 -10.96 -24.79 25.13
CA LYS A 382 -11.55 -24.93 23.78
C LYS A 382 -11.17 -26.30 23.21
N GLY A 383 -12.09 -26.93 22.48
CA GLY A 383 -11.85 -28.21 21.79
C GLY A 383 -11.83 -29.44 22.72
N ARG A 384 -10.95 -30.41 22.46
CA ARG A 384 -10.86 -31.68 23.24
C ARG A 384 -10.64 -31.51 24.74
N ALA A 385 -10.08 -30.38 25.18
CA ALA A 385 -9.91 -30.05 26.60
C ALA A 385 -11.23 -29.94 27.39
N LEU A 386 -12.37 -29.72 26.70
CA LEU A 386 -13.71 -29.78 27.31
C LEU A 386 -14.17 -31.23 27.55
N TRP A 387 -13.71 -32.18 26.74
CA TRP A 387 -14.14 -33.59 26.76
C TRP A 387 -13.17 -34.48 27.56
N ASP A 388 -11.91 -34.07 27.65
CA ASP A 388 -10.84 -34.80 28.33
C ASP A 388 -10.93 -34.76 29.87
N GLU A 389 -11.85 -34.07 30.53
CA GLU A 389 -11.97 -34.17 32.00
C GLU A 389 -12.26 -35.60 32.46
N SER A 390 -13.09 -36.33 31.71
CA SER A 390 -13.42 -37.73 32.01
C SER A 390 -12.30 -38.73 31.61
N ILE A 391 -11.54 -38.41 30.56
CA ILE A 391 -10.50 -39.28 29.98
C ILE A 391 -9.12 -39.02 30.64
N SER A 392 -8.82 -37.77 31.00
CA SER A 392 -7.60 -37.35 31.71
C SER A 392 -7.54 -37.99 33.08
N LEU A 393 -8.64 -38.06 33.84
CA LEU A 393 -8.62 -38.72 35.15
C LEU A 393 -8.22 -40.21 35.07
N LYS A 394 -8.64 -40.94 34.02
CA LYS A 394 -8.24 -42.33 33.80
C LYS A 394 -6.80 -42.45 33.31
N LYS A 395 -6.37 -41.57 32.39
CA LYS A 395 -4.98 -41.54 31.89
C LYS A 395 -3.99 -41.10 32.96
N ASP A 396 -4.35 -40.14 33.81
CA ASP A 396 -3.55 -39.67 34.94
C ASP A 396 -3.47 -40.72 36.04
N LYS A 397 -4.55 -41.45 36.32
CA LYS A 397 -4.49 -42.66 37.18
C LYS A 397 -3.54 -43.70 36.60
N TYR A 398 -3.64 -43.99 35.30
CA TYR A 398 -2.77 -44.96 34.65
C TYR A 398 -1.30 -44.52 34.59
N ALA A 399 -1.04 -43.22 34.36
CA ALA A 399 0.31 -42.65 34.38
C ALA A 399 0.91 -42.69 35.80
N LYS A 400 0.13 -42.37 36.83
CA LYS A 400 0.55 -42.51 38.24
C LYS A 400 0.81 -43.97 38.61
N GLU A 401 -0.01 -44.90 38.15
CA GLU A 401 0.17 -46.34 38.33
C GLU A 401 1.46 -46.84 37.65
N LEU A 402 1.76 -46.39 36.44
CA LEU A 402 2.99 -46.73 35.72
C LEU A 402 4.24 -46.17 36.42
N ILE A 403 4.19 -44.91 36.88
CA ILE A 403 5.28 -44.30 37.66
C ILE A 403 5.47 -45.08 38.97
N PHE A 404 4.38 -45.44 39.65
CA PHE A 404 4.43 -46.24 40.88
C PHE A 404 5.01 -47.65 40.66
N ARG A 405 4.66 -48.31 39.56
CA ARG A 405 5.27 -49.61 39.20
C ARG A 405 6.74 -49.47 38.88
N HIS A 406 7.12 -48.45 38.12
CA HIS A 406 8.51 -48.20 37.80
C HIS A 406 9.35 -47.88 39.04
N THR A 407 8.83 -47.07 39.98
CA THR A 407 9.52 -46.81 41.25
C THR A 407 9.59 -48.04 42.14
N LYS A 408 8.55 -48.88 42.15
CA LYS A 408 8.54 -50.18 42.85
C LYS A 408 9.58 -51.14 42.27
N ASP A 409 9.65 -51.27 40.96
CA ASP A 409 10.62 -52.14 40.28
C ASP A 409 12.05 -51.63 40.50
N MET A 410 12.27 -50.30 40.42
CA MET A 410 13.54 -49.68 40.77
C MET A 410 13.91 -49.89 42.25
N SER A 411 12.93 -49.90 43.17
CA SER A 411 13.17 -50.18 44.59
C SER A 411 13.50 -51.65 44.88
N LEU A 412 12.98 -52.59 44.08
CA LEU A 412 13.35 -54.01 44.15
C LEU A 412 14.78 -54.23 43.64
N VAL A 413 15.14 -53.58 42.52
CA VAL A 413 16.51 -53.59 41.99
C VAL A 413 17.54 -53.00 42.98
N LEU A 414 17.12 -52.09 43.86
CA LEU A 414 17.97 -51.54 44.92
C LEU A 414 18.09 -52.46 46.16
N LYS A 415 17.12 -53.35 46.42
CA LYS A 415 17.18 -54.32 47.54
C LYS A 415 18.15 -55.48 47.27
N ASP A 416 18.34 -55.87 46.01
CA ASP A 416 19.21 -56.99 45.62
C ASP A 416 20.70 -56.60 45.48
N ARG A 417 21.08 -55.37 45.86
CA ARG A 417 22.48 -54.93 45.83
C ARG A 417 23.12 -55.09 47.21
N THR A 418 24.05 -56.02 47.34
CA THR A 418 24.96 -56.09 48.49
C THR A 418 25.97 -54.95 48.41
N PHE A 419 25.94 -54.04 49.39
CA PHE A 419 26.92 -52.96 49.49
C PHE A 419 28.16 -53.47 50.22
N SER A 420 29.30 -53.59 49.53
CA SER A 420 30.61 -53.68 50.17
C SER A 420 31.21 -52.27 50.26
N VAL A 421 31.37 -51.76 51.49
CA VAL A 421 32.04 -50.49 51.74
C VAL A 421 33.53 -50.76 51.88
N THR A 422 34.30 -50.50 50.82
CA THR A 422 35.76 -50.40 50.95
C THR A 422 36.12 -48.97 51.33
N ALA A 423 36.55 -48.78 52.58
CA ALA A 423 37.15 -47.54 53.02
C ALA A 423 38.53 -47.38 52.36
N SER A 424 38.69 -46.40 51.48
CA SER A 424 40.00 -46.02 50.95
C SER A 424 40.77 -45.22 52.01
N PRO A 425 42.03 -45.56 52.32
CA PRO A 425 42.82 -44.77 53.25
C PRO A 425 43.17 -43.42 52.62
N ARG A 426 42.96 -42.33 53.38
CA ARG A 426 43.41 -40.98 53.06
C ARG A 426 44.91 -40.96 52.79
N ARG A 427 45.31 -40.21 51.76
CA ARG A 427 46.69 -39.79 51.48
C ARG A 427 47.39 -39.28 52.74
N THR A 428 48.57 -39.81 53.03
CA THR A 428 49.61 -39.12 53.79
C THR A 428 50.79 -38.82 52.87
N LEU A 429 51.23 -37.57 52.94
CA LEU A 429 52.36 -36.98 52.21
C LEU A 429 53.72 -37.48 52.75
N SER A 430 54.72 -37.35 51.88
CA SER A 430 56.17 -37.17 52.12
C SER A 430 56.98 -38.32 52.70
N ASN A 431 57.98 -38.84 51.96
CA ASN A 431 59.37 -38.38 52.06
C ASN A 431 60.30 -39.17 51.12
N TYR A 432 61.12 -38.40 50.40
CA TYR A 432 62.55 -38.54 50.08
C TYR A 432 63.33 -39.88 50.26
N TYR A 433 64.33 -39.99 49.36
CA TYR A 433 65.57 -40.82 49.34
C TYR A 433 65.57 -42.15 48.57
N SER A 434 66.05 -42.05 47.32
CA SER A 434 67.30 -42.62 46.77
C SER A 434 67.71 -44.08 46.99
N VAL A 435 68.22 -44.67 45.90
CA VAL A 435 69.45 -45.51 45.74
C VAL A 435 69.21 -46.88 45.08
N LYS A 436 69.73 -46.95 43.83
CA LYS A 436 70.54 -47.97 43.12
C LYS A 436 70.38 -49.47 43.39
N ASN A 437 70.41 -50.17 42.25
CA ASN A 437 71.15 -51.40 41.88
C ASN A 437 70.91 -52.68 42.70
N ASN A 438 70.45 -53.74 42.02
CA ASN A 438 71.34 -54.65 41.29
C ASN A 438 70.60 -55.29 40.12
#